data_AF-A0A6F9B4A7-F1
#
_entry.id   AF-A0A6F9B4A7-F1
#
_cell.length_a   1.000
_cell.length_b   1.000
_cell.length_c   1.000
_cell.angle_alpha   90.00
_cell.angle_beta   90.00
_cell.angle_gamma   90.00
#
_symmetry.space_group_name_H-M   'P 1'
#
loop_
_entity.id
_entity.type
_entity.pdbx_description
1 polymer ?
#
loop_
_entity_poly.entity_id
_entity_poly.type
_entity_poly.pdbx_seq_one_letter_code
_entity_poly.pdbx_strand_id
1 'polypeptide(L)'
;MLFRRPPWFLFSHHSRRWRKDERRNGGGEERNGGGEESQIYCIENAHGQLVRDLDFNPNKQYYLASCGDDCKVKFWDVRNINEPVKNLEEHSHWVWSVRYNHSHDQLVLTGSSDSRVILSNMVSISSEPFGHLVDDDDLSDGEDNHQDEKSKEPLQDSIISTYEEHEDSVYAVEWSSADPWLFASLSYDGRLVINRVPRALKYHILL
;
A
#
# COMPACT_ATOMS: atom_id res chain seq x y z
N MET A 1 7.30 -18.85 31.39
CA MET A 1 7.81 -17.84 30.44
C MET A 1 6.65 -16.93 30.07
N LEU A 2 6.65 -15.70 30.61
CA LEU A 2 5.64 -14.68 30.38
C LEU A 2 6.19 -13.70 29.35
N PHE A 3 5.70 -13.76 28.10
CA PHE A 3 5.92 -12.68 27.15
C PHE A 3 4.79 -11.66 27.29
N ARG A 4 5.10 -10.54 27.94
CA ARG A 4 4.27 -9.34 27.95
C ARG A 4 4.28 -8.73 26.55
N ARG A 5 3.12 -8.64 25.90
CA ARG A 5 2.91 -7.81 24.70
C ARG A 5 2.93 -6.33 25.10
N PRO A 6 3.47 -5.41 24.26
CA PRO A 6 3.43 -3.98 24.56
C PRO A 6 2.02 -3.41 24.33
N PRO A 7 1.55 -2.45 25.15
CA PRO A 7 0.25 -1.81 24.98
C PRO A 7 0.36 -0.60 24.04
N TRP A 8 -0.68 -0.47 23.22
CA TRP A 8 -1.09 0.63 22.35
C TRP A 8 -0.64 2.05 22.78
N PHE A 9 -0.25 2.85 21.77
CA PHE A 9 0.00 4.29 21.91
C PHE A 9 -1.30 5.05 22.22
N LEU A 10 -1.34 5.65 23.41
CA LEU A 10 -2.28 6.72 23.78
C LEU A 10 -1.67 8.05 23.33
N PHE A 11 -2.36 8.80 22.47
CA PHE A 11 -1.99 10.19 22.17
C PHE A 11 -2.34 11.09 23.37
N SER A 12 -1.32 11.61 24.04
CA SER A 12 -1.45 12.75 24.96
C SER A 12 -1.21 14.04 24.20
N HIS A 13 -2.21 14.92 24.17
CA HIS A 13 -2.13 16.27 23.61
C HIS A 13 -1.03 17.08 24.32
N HIS A 14 -0.01 17.50 23.60
CA HIS A 14 0.75 18.70 23.94
C HIS A 14 1.08 19.48 22.68
N SER A 15 0.32 20.56 22.48
CA SER A 15 0.55 21.57 21.44
C SER A 15 1.93 22.21 21.66
N ARG A 16 2.83 22.05 20.68
CA ARG A 16 4.04 22.88 20.57
C ARG A 16 3.94 23.73 19.30
N ARG A 17 3.82 25.03 19.54
CA ARG A 17 3.78 26.12 18.57
C ARG A 17 5.14 26.23 17.87
N TRP A 18 5.16 26.10 16.55
CA TRP A 18 6.36 26.27 15.73
C TRP A 18 6.73 27.76 15.60
N ARG A 19 8.00 28.10 15.90
CA ARG A 19 8.60 29.39 15.55
C ARG A 19 9.21 29.26 14.16
N LYS A 20 8.92 30.22 13.27
CA LYS A 20 9.65 30.41 12.01
C LYS A 20 10.98 31.10 12.34
N ASP A 21 12.10 30.45 12.06
CA ASP A 21 13.41 31.13 12.01
C ASP A 21 13.68 31.57 10.57
N GLU A 22 13.62 32.88 10.34
CA GLU A 22 14.16 33.55 9.15
C GLU A 22 15.70 33.59 9.26
N ARG A 23 16.41 32.94 8.34
CA ARG A 23 17.87 33.08 8.22
C ARG A 23 18.22 34.30 7.38
N ARG A 24 18.84 35.28 8.05
CA ARG A 24 19.59 36.40 7.45
C ARG A 24 20.92 35.89 6.87
N ASN A 25 21.27 36.42 5.71
CA ASN A 25 22.50 36.17 4.97
C ASN A 25 23.70 36.86 5.66
N GLY A 26 24.82 36.15 5.83
CA GLY A 26 26.07 36.70 6.37
C GLY A 26 27.15 35.62 6.43
N GLY A 27 28.21 35.78 5.63
CA GLY A 27 29.31 34.82 5.49
C GLY A 27 30.27 34.78 6.68
N GLY A 28 31.03 33.69 6.76
CA GLY A 28 32.14 33.53 7.69
C GLY A 28 32.40 32.07 8.10
N GLU A 29 33.44 31.50 7.51
CA GLU A 29 34.38 30.50 8.05
C GLU A 29 33.89 29.07 8.39
N GLU A 30 34.59 28.12 7.77
CA GLU A 30 34.52 26.69 7.98
C GLU A 30 34.78 26.31 9.44
N ARG A 31 33.86 25.56 10.03
CA ARG A 31 34.14 24.64 11.12
C ARG A 31 33.66 23.26 10.71
N ASN A 32 34.63 22.38 10.48
CA ASN A 32 34.44 20.93 10.42
C ASN A 32 33.82 20.46 11.75
N GLY A 33 32.51 20.31 11.77
CA GLY A 33 31.78 19.59 12.80
C GLY A 33 31.08 18.43 12.10
N GLY A 34 31.36 17.20 12.52
CA GLY A 34 30.69 16.00 12.02
C GLY A 34 29.19 16.20 12.08
N GLY A 35 28.58 16.42 10.92
CA GLY A 35 27.14 16.63 10.81
C GLY A 35 26.47 15.32 11.17
N GLU A 36 25.70 15.31 12.25
CA GLU A 36 24.69 14.28 12.45
C GLU A 36 23.81 14.27 11.19
N GLU A 37 23.84 13.17 10.44
CA GLU A 37 22.96 13.01 9.28
C GLU A 37 21.52 13.18 9.77
N SER A 38 20.83 14.18 9.22
CA SER A 38 19.42 14.43 9.48
C SER A 38 18.62 13.18 9.11
N GLN A 39 18.08 12.48 10.10
CA GLN A 39 17.26 11.27 9.94
C GLN A 39 15.82 11.57 9.47
N ILE A 40 15.59 12.76 8.90
CA ILE A 40 14.28 13.22 8.44
C ILE A 40 14.33 13.32 6.92
N TYR A 41 13.41 12.63 6.28
CA TYR A 41 13.21 12.64 4.83
C TYR A 41 11.83 13.23 4.53
N CYS A 42 11.74 14.01 3.46
CA CYS A 42 10.50 14.60 2.98
C CYS A 42 10.34 14.27 1.50
N ILE A 43 9.19 13.73 1.11
CA ILE A 43 8.82 13.54 -0.29
C ILE A 43 8.08 14.80 -0.72
N GLU A 44 8.79 15.73 -1.34
CA GLU A 44 8.18 16.95 -1.86
C GLU A 44 7.23 16.62 -3.00
N ASN A 45 6.05 17.26 -3.01
CA ASN A 45 5.01 17.05 -4.02
C ASN A 45 4.58 15.59 -4.18
N ALA A 46 4.57 14.82 -3.08
CA ALA A 46 4.11 13.43 -3.07
C ALA A 46 2.72 13.31 -3.72
N HIS A 47 1.80 14.22 -3.42
CA HIS A 47 0.48 14.33 -4.08
C HIS A 47 0.25 15.75 -4.58
N GLY A 48 -0.62 15.90 -5.57
CA GLY A 48 -0.99 17.21 -6.12
C GLY A 48 -1.94 18.00 -5.22
N GLN A 49 -2.51 17.35 -4.20
CA GLN A 49 -3.41 17.91 -3.21
C GLN A 49 -3.12 17.31 -1.82
N LEU A 50 -4.06 17.44 -0.87
CA LEU A 50 -3.89 16.94 0.49
C LEU A 50 -3.67 15.42 0.50
N VAL A 51 -2.65 14.98 1.23
CA VAL A 51 -2.42 13.56 1.55
C VAL A 51 -3.33 13.20 2.74
N ARG A 52 -4.06 12.09 2.62
CA ARG A 52 -5.08 11.68 3.60
C ARG A 52 -4.63 10.51 4.46
N ASP A 53 -3.95 9.55 3.86
CA ASP A 53 -3.56 8.32 4.54
C ASP A 53 -2.27 7.75 3.97
N LEU A 54 -1.65 6.86 4.72
CA LEU A 54 -0.48 6.09 4.31
C LEU A 54 -0.49 4.72 4.98
N ASP A 55 0.19 3.77 4.36
CA ASP A 55 0.40 2.45 4.95
C ASP A 55 1.74 1.85 4.52
N PHE A 56 2.46 1.25 5.46
CA PHE A 56 3.72 0.57 5.17
C PHE A 56 3.45 -0.86 4.73
N ASN A 57 4.17 -1.32 3.72
CA ASN A 57 4.09 -2.72 3.33
C ASN A 57 4.70 -3.59 4.47
N PRO A 58 3.93 -4.51 5.06
CA PRO A 58 4.40 -5.34 6.18
C PRO A 58 5.39 -6.43 5.75
N ASN A 59 5.38 -6.83 4.47
CA ASN A 59 6.17 -7.94 3.94
C ASN A 59 7.36 -7.49 3.08
N LYS A 60 7.35 -6.24 2.58
CA LYS A 60 8.42 -5.66 1.77
C LYS A 60 9.02 -4.44 2.42
N GLN A 61 10.28 -4.57 2.86
CA GLN A 61 11.01 -3.47 3.47
C GLN A 61 11.11 -2.29 2.51
N TYR A 62 11.02 -1.08 3.07
CA TYR A 62 11.15 0.20 2.36
C TYR A 62 9.97 0.61 1.47
N TYR A 63 8.93 -0.22 1.36
CA TYR A 63 7.75 0.11 0.56
C TYR A 63 6.65 0.70 1.43
N LEU A 64 6.02 1.76 0.92
CA LEU A 64 4.81 2.34 1.51
C LEU A 64 3.83 2.79 0.42
N ALA A 65 2.57 2.90 0.78
CA ALA A 65 1.52 3.49 -0.03
C ALA A 65 1.05 4.80 0.62
N SER A 66 0.60 5.74 -0.19
CA SER A 66 -0.06 6.97 0.25
C SER A 66 -1.23 7.30 -0.67
N CYS A 67 -2.25 7.98 -0.15
CA CYS A 67 -3.40 8.40 -0.93
C CYS A 67 -3.87 9.81 -0.57
N GLY A 68 -4.66 10.45 -1.43
CA GLY A 68 -5.08 11.81 -1.20
C GLY A 68 -6.24 12.34 -2.04
N ASP A 69 -6.44 13.65 -1.94
CA ASP A 69 -7.51 14.42 -2.60
C ASP A 69 -7.28 14.57 -4.11
N ASP A 70 -6.08 14.21 -4.62
CA ASP A 70 -5.81 14.15 -6.05
C ASP A 70 -6.41 12.90 -6.73
N CYS A 71 -7.20 12.12 -5.99
CA CYS A 71 -7.83 10.86 -6.40
C CYS A 71 -6.82 9.74 -6.69
N LYS A 72 -5.57 9.90 -6.22
CA LYS A 72 -4.48 8.97 -6.52
C LYS A 72 -4.08 8.14 -5.32
N VAL A 73 -3.63 6.93 -5.59
CA VAL A 73 -2.86 6.11 -4.66
C VAL A 73 -1.47 5.92 -5.24
N LYS A 74 -0.45 6.30 -4.49
CA LYS A 74 0.94 6.25 -4.91
C LYS A 74 1.73 5.31 -4.01
N PHE A 75 2.63 4.57 -4.63
CA PHE A 75 3.51 3.62 -3.96
C PHE A 75 4.95 4.11 -4.06
N TRP A 76 5.69 3.99 -2.98
CA TRP A 76 7.01 4.57 -2.84
C TRP A 76 8.01 3.54 -2.33
N ASP A 77 9.23 3.59 -2.85
CA ASP A 77 10.40 2.99 -2.22
C ASP A 77 11.15 4.09 -1.48
N VAL A 78 11.23 4.03 -0.17
CA VAL A 78 11.88 5.09 0.63
C VAL A 78 13.38 5.22 0.38
N ARG A 79 14.00 4.28 -0.34
CA ARG A 79 15.39 4.37 -0.81
C ARG A 79 15.53 5.24 -2.05
N ASN A 80 14.46 5.39 -2.84
CA ASN A 80 14.40 6.25 -4.03
C ASN A 80 13.05 6.97 -4.08
N ILE A 81 12.97 8.10 -3.37
CA ILE A 81 11.75 8.89 -3.21
C ILE A 81 11.49 9.90 -4.34
N ASN A 82 12.34 9.94 -5.36
CA ASN A 82 12.23 10.95 -6.42
C ASN A 82 10.96 10.78 -7.25
N GLU A 83 10.51 9.54 -7.44
CA GLU A 83 9.30 9.21 -8.17
C GLU A 83 8.58 8.03 -7.51
N PRO A 84 7.24 7.98 -7.60
CA PRO A 84 6.49 6.83 -7.11
C PRO A 84 6.79 5.61 -8.00
N VAL A 85 6.99 4.46 -7.37
CA VAL A 85 7.15 3.17 -8.05
C VAL A 85 5.90 2.81 -8.84
N LYS A 86 4.73 3.19 -8.32
CA LYS A 86 3.44 2.94 -8.95
C LYS A 86 2.45 4.04 -8.57
N ASN A 87 1.53 4.33 -9.48
CA ASN A 87 0.43 5.26 -9.30
C ASN A 87 -0.86 4.60 -9.79
N LEU A 88 -1.93 4.70 -9.00
CA LEU A 88 -3.28 4.24 -9.31
C LEU A 88 -4.24 5.42 -9.33
N GLU A 89 -5.12 5.43 -10.33
CA GLU A 89 -6.11 6.49 -10.57
C GLU A 89 -7.50 5.87 -10.76
N GLU A 90 -7.80 4.84 -9.97
CA GLU A 90 -9.04 4.05 -10.11
C GLU A 90 -10.26 4.73 -9.47
N HIS A 91 -10.03 5.65 -8.54
CA HIS A 91 -11.08 6.39 -7.85
C HIS A 91 -11.42 7.68 -8.59
N SER A 92 -12.71 8.01 -8.63
CA SER A 92 -13.18 9.26 -9.27
C SER A 92 -13.26 10.45 -8.31
N HIS A 93 -12.97 10.23 -7.03
CA HIS A 93 -12.93 11.27 -6.00
C HIS A 93 -11.81 11.00 -4.97
N TRP A 94 -11.69 11.87 -3.97
CA TRP A 94 -10.72 11.80 -2.89
C TRP A 94 -10.62 10.41 -2.27
N VAL A 95 -9.40 9.91 -2.17
CA VAL A 95 -9.10 8.63 -1.55
C VAL A 95 -8.75 8.87 -0.09
N TRP A 96 -9.58 8.36 0.81
CA TRP A 96 -9.46 8.58 2.24
C TRP A 96 -8.57 7.57 2.93
N SER A 97 -8.48 6.35 2.40
CA SER A 97 -7.72 5.30 3.04
C SER A 97 -7.10 4.31 2.06
N VAL A 98 -5.93 3.79 2.42
CA VAL A 98 -5.19 2.76 1.71
C VAL A 98 -4.62 1.74 2.71
N ARG A 99 -4.81 0.45 2.47
CA ARG A 99 -4.30 -0.63 3.34
C ARG A 99 -3.71 -1.79 2.56
N TYR A 100 -2.45 -2.11 2.84
CA TYR A 100 -1.87 -3.39 2.49
C TYR A 100 -2.51 -4.51 3.31
N ASN A 101 -2.68 -5.66 2.68
CA ASN A 101 -2.98 -6.87 3.42
C ASN A 101 -1.75 -7.32 4.20
N HIS A 102 -1.98 -7.75 5.43
CA HIS A 102 -0.92 -8.15 6.35
C HIS A 102 -0.19 -9.43 5.92
N SER A 103 -0.91 -10.36 5.27
CA SER A 103 -0.36 -11.66 4.86
C SER A 103 0.00 -11.73 3.38
N HIS A 104 -0.72 -11.00 2.53
CA HIS A 104 -0.55 -11.04 1.08
C HIS A 104 -0.35 -9.62 0.55
N ASP A 105 0.87 -9.10 0.56
CA ASP A 105 1.13 -7.67 0.28
C ASP A 105 0.83 -7.22 -1.16
N GLN A 106 0.54 -8.15 -2.06
CA GLN A 106 -0.07 -7.86 -3.35
C GLN A 106 -1.52 -7.37 -3.24
N LEU A 107 -2.23 -7.65 -2.17
CA LEU A 107 -3.61 -7.20 -1.96
C LEU A 107 -3.62 -5.83 -1.29
N VAL A 108 -4.24 -4.86 -1.96
CA VAL A 108 -4.40 -3.50 -1.45
C VAL A 108 -5.87 -3.13 -1.46
N LEU A 109 -6.34 -2.56 -0.35
CA LEU A 109 -7.67 -1.96 -0.23
C LEU A 109 -7.58 -0.45 -0.27
N THR A 110 -8.55 0.18 -0.93
CA THR A 110 -8.71 1.64 -0.94
C THR A 110 -10.17 2.02 -0.72
N GLY A 111 -10.41 3.14 -0.03
CA GLY A 111 -11.73 3.70 0.22
C GLY A 111 -11.80 5.18 -0.17
N SER A 112 -12.90 5.61 -0.77
CA SER A 112 -13.01 6.92 -1.43
C SER A 112 -14.37 7.60 -1.23
N SER A 113 -14.39 8.91 -1.48
CA SER A 113 -15.60 9.72 -1.56
C SER A 113 -16.51 9.41 -2.76
N ASP A 114 -16.08 8.56 -3.68
CA ASP A 114 -16.95 8.02 -4.75
C ASP A 114 -17.86 6.87 -4.27
N SER A 115 -17.94 6.66 -2.96
CA SER A 115 -18.70 5.60 -2.28
C SER A 115 -18.19 4.18 -2.57
N ARG A 116 -16.99 4.03 -3.15
CA ARG A 116 -16.41 2.72 -3.49
C ARG A 116 -15.34 2.28 -2.51
N VAL A 117 -15.30 0.98 -2.29
CA VAL A 117 -14.11 0.27 -1.84
C VAL A 117 -13.54 -0.48 -3.03
N ILE A 118 -12.24 -0.36 -3.30
CA ILE A 118 -11.57 -1.10 -4.36
C ILE A 118 -10.57 -2.06 -3.72
N LEU A 119 -10.62 -3.32 -4.18
CA LEU A 119 -9.62 -4.33 -3.90
C LEU A 119 -8.79 -4.53 -5.16
N SER A 120 -7.47 -4.37 -5.06
CA SER A 120 -6.53 -4.45 -6.17
C SER A 120 -5.45 -5.50 -5.92
N ASN A 121 -4.96 -6.11 -7.01
CA ASN A 121 -3.83 -7.02 -7.04
C ASN A 121 -2.59 -6.32 -7.61
N MET A 122 -1.62 -6.02 -6.76
CA MET A 122 -0.40 -5.25 -7.03
C MET A 122 0.82 -6.17 -7.12
N VAL A 123 0.82 -7.05 -8.11
CA VAL A 123 1.88 -8.06 -8.31
C VAL A 123 3.23 -7.39 -8.53
N SER A 124 3.27 -6.28 -9.28
CA SER A 124 4.52 -5.59 -9.66
C SER A 124 5.33 -5.05 -8.48
N ILE A 125 4.66 -4.78 -7.35
CA ILE A 125 5.29 -4.20 -6.15
C ILE A 125 5.24 -5.13 -4.94
N SER A 126 4.68 -6.33 -5.07
CA SER A 126 4.61 -7.34 -4.02
C SER A 126 5.97 -7.94 -3.65
N SER A 127 6.01 -8.66 -2.53
CA SER A 127 7.19 -9.36 -2.02
C SER A 127 7.35 -10.77 -2.58
N GLU A 128 6.25 -11.41 -3.02
CA GLU A 128 6.26 -12.78 -3.52
C GLU A 128 6.51 -12.83 -5.04
N PRO A 129 7.58 -13.50 -5.50
CA PRO A 129 7.77 -13.78 -6.92
C PRO A 129 6.89 -14.97 -7.32
N PHE A 130 5.62 -14.74 -7.67
CA PHE A 130 4.81 -15.77 -8.32
C PHE A 130 5.38 -16.08 -9.70
N GLY A 131 6.26 -17.09 -9.80
CA GLY A 131 6.83 -17.50 -11.09
C GLY A 131 8.05 -18.42 -11.11
N HIS A 132 8.68 -18.78 -9.98
CA HIS A 132 9.90 -19.61 -9.99
C HIS A 132 9.82 -20.89 -9.13
N LEU A 133 8.66 -21.56 -9.12
CA LEU A 133 8.51 -22.94 -8.63
C LEU A 133 7.52 -23.73 -9.51
N VAL A 134 7.79 -23.76 -10.81
CA VAL A 134 7.56 -24.96 -11.64
C VAL A 134 8.68 -24.95 -12.67
N ASP A 135 9.90 -25.28 -12.21
CA ASP A 135 10.83 -25.96 -13.08
C ASP A 135 10.24 -27.36 -13.28
N ASP A 136 9.47 -27.54 -14.36
CA ASP A 136 9.04 -28.86 -14.87
C ASP A 136 10.25 -29.62 -15.49
N ASP A 137 11.43 -29.49 -14.89
CA ASP A 137 12.69 -30.03 -15.41
C ASP A 137 13.05 -31.41 -14.80
N ASP A 138 12.09 -32.11 -14.18
CA ASP A 138 12.34 -33.46 -13.61
C ASP A 138 11.31 -34.53 -14.02
N LEU A 139 10.83 -34.50 -15.27
CA LEU A 139 10.27 -35.69 -15.93
C LEU A 139 10.69 -35.76 -17.40
N SER A 140 12.00 -35.90 -17.66
CA SER A 140 12.46 -36.39 -18.96
C SER A 140 12.25 -37.91 -19.03
N ASP A 141 11.13 -38.33 -19.60
CA ASP A 141 11.10 -39.62 -20.30
C ASP A 141 10.15 -39.55 -21.50
N GLY A 142 10.74 -39.49 -22.71
CA GLY A 142 10.15 -40.03 -23.94
C GLY A 142 9.15 -39.19 -24.74
N GLU A 143 9.63 -38.74 -25.90
CA GLU A 143 8.95 -38.64 -27.21
C GLU A 143 8.04 -37.44 -27.57
N ASP A 144 8.60 -36.62 -28.47
CA ASP A 144 7.99 -35.81 -29.54
C ASP A 144 6.45 -35.63 -29.56
N ASN A 145 6.01 -34.40 -29.24
CA ASN A 145 5.06 -33.70 -30.11
C ASN A 145 4.96 -32.21 -29.79
N HIS A 146 4.94 -31.38 -30.85
CA HIS A 146 4.73 -29.94 -30.82
C HIS A 146 3.61 -29.51 -29.87
N GLN A 147 3.94 -28.78 -28.80
CA GLN A 147 2.97 -27.98 -28.05
C GLN A 147 3.58 -26.61 -27.76
N ASP A 148 2.97 -25.62 -28.41
CA ASP A 148 3.02 -24.18 -28.20
C ASP A 148 3.74 -23.73 -26.92
N GLU A 149 4.84 -22.97 -27.10
CA GLU A 149 5.33 -22.04 -26.09
C GLU A 149 4.21 -21.06 -25.75
N LYS A 150 3.39 -21.42 -24.77
CA LYS A 150 2.38 -20.54 -24.20
C LYS A 150 3.16 -19.48 -23.43
N SER A 151 3.47 -18.38 -24.11
CA SER A 151 4.02 -17.17 -23.52
C SER A 151 3.26 -16.89 -22.23
N LYS A 152 3.90 -17.10 -21.07
CA LYS A 152 3.36 -16.68 -19.77
C LYS A 152 3.20 -15.17 -19.88
N GLU A 153 1.96 -14.70 -20.09
CA GLU A 153 1.68 -13.27 -20.12
C GLU A 153 2.23 -12.63 -18.84
N PRO A 154 2.89 -11.48 -18.92
CA PRO A 154 3.44 -10.82 -17.74
C PRO A 154 2.28 -10.54 -16.77
N LEU A 155 2.38 -11.09 -15.56
CA LEU A 155 1.39 -10.89 -14.50
C LEU A 155 1.17 -9.39 -14.30
N GLN A 156 -0.04 -8.92 -14.60
CA GLN A 156 -0.34 -7.50 -14.65
C GLN A 156 -1.13 -7.07 -13.41
N ASP A 157 -0.75 -5.92 -12.87
CA ASP A 157 -1.51 -5.21 -11.85
C ASP A 157 -2.95 -5.00 -12.31
N SER A 158 -3.92 -5.35 -11.47
CA SER A 158 -5.33 -5.31 -11.86
C SER A 158 -6.27 -5.03 -10.68
N ILE A 159 -7.44 -4.48 -10.98
CA ILE A 159 -8.54 -4.41 -10.01
C ILE A 159 -9.14 -5.81 -9.91
N ILE A 160 -9.22 -6.30 -8.67
CA ILE A 160 -9.86 -7.57 -8.35
C ILE A 160 -11.37 -7.39 -8.24
N SER A 161 -11.80 -6.38 -7.50
CA SER A 161 -13.22 -6.13 -7.22
C SER A 161 -13.44 -4.69 -6.78
N THR A 162 -14.60 -4.15 -7.17
CA THR A 162 -15.10 -2.85 -6.72
C THR A 162 -16.39 -3.09 -5.96
N TYR A 163 -16.46 -2.61 -4.73
CA TYR A 163 -17.60 -2.76 -3.83
C TYR A 163 -18.31 -1.40 -3.71
N GLU A 164 -19.61 -1.39 -4.01
CA GLU A 164 -20.47 -0.19 -4.06
C GLU A 164 -21.63 -0.28 -3.07
N GLU A 165 -21.38 -0.84 -1.89
CA GLU A 165 -22.43 -1.10 -0.88
C GLU A 165 -22.79 0.13 -0.05
N HIS A 166 -21.93 1.16 -0.08
CA HIS A 166 -22.11 2.42 0.62
C HIS A 166 -22.83 3.44 -0.26
N GLU A 167 -23.62 4.30 0.35
CA GLU A 167 -24.35 5.38 -0.34
C GLU A 167 -23.58 6.72 -0.32
N ASP A 168 -22.55 6.82 0.53
CA ASP A 168 -21.70 8.00 0.68
C ASP A 168 -20.22 7.61 0.89
N SER A 169 -19.38 8.61 1.09
CA SER A 169 -17.93 8.56 1.22
C SER A 169 -17.44 7.50 2.21
N VAL A 170 -16.56 6.64 1.73
CA VAL A 170 -15.89 5.63 2.54
C VAL A 170 -14.62 6.24 3.14
N TYR A 171 -14.61 6.42 4.46
CA TYR A 171 -13.49 7.08 5.14
C TYR A 171 -12.39 6.14 5.60
N ALA A 172 -12.72 4.88 5.87
CA ALA A 172 -11.73 3.91 6.30
C ALA A 172 -12.05 2.52 5.76
N VAL A 173 -10.99 1.79 5.47
CA VAL A 173 -10.98 0.36 5.18
C VAL A 173 -9.97 -0.28 6.10
N GLU A 174 -10.22 -1.50 6.57
CA GLU A 174 -9.29 -2.20 7.46
C GLU A 174 -9.36 -3.70 7.26
N TRP A 175 -8.20 -4.34 7.13
CA TRP A 175 -8.10 -5.79 7.08
C TRP A 175 -8.28 -6.40 8.48
N SER A 176 -8.89 -7.57 8.54
CA SER A 176 -8.90 -8.34 9.78
C SER A 176 -7.49 -8.85 10.08
N SER A 177 -7.03 -8.65 11.31
CA SER A 177 -5.77 -9.22 11.80
C SER A 177 -5.83 -10.73 12.03
N ALA A 178 -7.04 -11.34 12.02
CA ALA A 178 -7.24 -12.76 12.28
C ALA A 178 -7.60 -13.58 11.04
N ASP A 179 -8.16 -12.95 10.00
CA ASP A 179 -8.53 -13.59 8.74
C ASP A 179 -8.07 -12.70 7.57
N PRO A 180 -7.02 -13.08 6.82
CA PRO A 180 -6.45 -12.24 5.76
C PRO A 180 -7.41 -12.04 4.59
N TRP A 181 -8.56 -12.70 4.58
CA TRP A 181 -9.57 -12.58 3.53
C TRP A 181 -10.81 -11.81 3.97
N LEU A 182 -10.79 -11.21 5.16
CA LEU A 182 -11.88 -10.46 5.75
C LEU A 182 -11.44 -9.01 5.92
N PHE A 183 -12.29 -8.07 5.54
CA PHE A 183 -12.06 -6.66 5.78
C PHE A 183 -13.36 -5.93 6.10
N ALA A 184 -13.22 -4.75 6.69
CA ALA A 184 -14.32 -3.86 7.03
C ALA A 184 -14.16 -2.53 6.31
N SER A 185 -15.26 -1.86 6.02
CA SER A 185 -15.28 -0.48 5.53
C SER A 185 -16.35 0.33 6.26
N LEU A 186 -16.09 1.63 6.43
CA LEU A 186 -17.01 2.55 7.11
C LEU A 186 -17.27 3.79 6.26
N SER A 187 -18.53 4.23 6.23
CA SER A 187 -18.99 5.36 5.42
C SER A 187 -19.67 6.46 6.23
N TYR A 188 -19.72 7.66 5.66
CA TYR A 188 -20.46 8.80 6.18
C TYR A 188 -21.97 8.52 6.34
N ASP A 189 -22.53 7.61 5.54
CA ASP A 189 -23.94 7.21 5.59
C ASP A 189 -24.35 6.47 6.89
N GLY A 190 -23.38 6.23 7.78
CA GLY A 190 -23.57 5.54 9.05
C GLY A 190 -23.49 4.02 8.96
N ARG A 191 -23.09 3.46 7.80
CA ARG A 191 -22.91 2.02 7.60
C ARG A 191 -21.48 1.59 7.88
N LEU A 192 -21.39 0.41 8.48
CA LEU A 192 -20.18 -0.40 8.52
C LEU A 192 -20.48 -1.68 7.78
N VAL A 193 -19.67 -1.99 6.77
CA VAL A 193 -19.84 -3.16 5.93
C VAL A 193 -18.66 -4.11 6.15
N ILE A 194 -18.96 -5.40 6.28
CA ILE A 194 -17.96 -6.46 6.43
C ILE A 194 -17.94 -7.27 5.15
N ASN A 195 -16.79 -7.31 4.49
CA ASN A 195 -16.59 -7.98 3.22
C ASN A 195 -15.60 -9.12 3.31
N ARG A 196 -15.79 -10.13 2.46
CA ARG A 196 -14.86 -11.24 2.29
C ARG A 196 -14.35 -11.30 0.86
N VAL A 197 -13.04 -11.47 0.71
CA VAL A 197 -12.42 -11.71 -0.60
C VAL A 197 -13.01 -12.99 -1.22
N PRO A 198 -13.54 -12.95 -2.46
CA PRO A 198 -14.17 -14.09 -3.09
C PRO A 198 -13.25 -15.30 -3.21
N ARG A 199 -13.78 -16.51 -3.00
CA ARG A 199 -13.00 -17.76 -3.00
C ARG A 199 -12.24 -18.04 -4.29
N ALA A 200 -12.79 -17.65 -5.44
CA ALA A 200 -12.15 -17.85 -6.74
C ALA A 200 -10.76 -17.19 -6.81
N LEU A 201 -10.63 -16.00 -6.21
CA LEU A 201 -9.38 -15.24 -6.18
C LEU A 201 -8.39 -15.82 -5.18
N LYS A 202 -8.89 -16.39 -4.07
CA LYS A 202 -8.03 -17.08 -3.09
C LYS A 202 -7.22 -18.19 -3.74
N TYR A 203 -7.83 -18.96 -4.65
CA TYR A 203 -7.11 -20.04 -5.33
C TYR A 203 -6.01 -19.53 -6.24
N HIS A 204 -6.19 -18.38 -6.90
CA HIS A 204 -5.14 -17.77 -7.72
C HIS A 204 -4.02 -17.14 -6.91
N ILE A 205 -4.26 -16.82 -5.64
CA ILE A 205 -3.25 -16.24 -4.74
C ILE A 205 -2.52 -17.33 -3.95
N LEU A 206 -3.10 -18.53 -3.81
CA LEU A 206 -2.54 -19.61 -2.98
C LEU A 206 -1.82 -20.71 -3.79
N LEU A 207 -1.85 -20.64 -5.13
CA LEU A 207 -1.23 -21.59 -6.06
C LEU A 207 -0.17 -20.87 -6.89
#